data_AF-K1SPM1-F1
#
_entry.id   AF-K1SPM1-F1
#
_cell.length_a   1.000
_cell.length_b   1.000
_cell.length_c   1.000
_cell.angle_alpha   90.00
_cell.angle_beta   90.00
_cell.angle_gamma   90.00
#
_symmetry.space_group_name_H-M   'P 1'
#
loop_
_entity.id
_entity.type
_entity.pdbx_description
1 polymer ?
#
loop_
_entity_poly.entity_id
_entity_poly.type
_entity_poly.pdbx_seq_one_letter_code
_entity_poly.pdbx_strand_id
1 'polypeptide(L)'
;MELKMQREEMAQASEKKRLNILRNELAWVQRGARARSTKQKARLQRFEELKNVKGPVTDGKVELTSAASRLGRTTVEIENVSKSYGDKVLIRDFTYLFGKDDRVGFIGPNGSGKTTLMKMILGEVAPDSGHIEIGQTVKLGYYAQEIDDTMMHPEQRVIDYIRDVAEYITTEDGQITAAR
;
A
#
# COMPACT_ATOMS: atom_id res chain seq x y z
N MET A 1 -0.97 -14.27 15.52
CA MET A 1 0.41 -14.24 14.98
C MET A 1 0.99 -15.64 14.84
N GLU A 2 0.88 -16.49 15.86
CA GLU A 2 1.44 -17.87 15.85
C GLU A 2 0.91 -18.75 14.69
N LEU A 3 -0.38 -18.69 14.37
CA LEU A 3 -0.98 -19.46 13.26
C LEU A 3 -0.45 -19.05 11.88
N LYS A 4 -0.05 -17.79 11.68
CA LYS A 4 0.53 -17.31 10.42
C LYS A 4 1.97 -17.82 10.28
N MET A 5 2.73 -17.72 11.37
CA MET A 5 4.11 -18.20 11.45
C MET A 5 4.20 -19.71 11.21
N GLN A 6 3.32 -20.52 11.83
CA GLN A 6 3.28 -21.97 11.60
C GLN A 6 2.95 -22.33 10.14
N ARG A 7 2.03 -21.60 9.49
CA ARG A 7 1.70 -21.82 8.07
C ARG A 7 2.87 -21.48 7.16
N GLU A 8 3.56 -20.38 7.43
CA GLU A 8 4.76 -19.97 6.69
C GLU A 8 5.91 -20.96 6.87
N GLU A 9 6.18 -21.42 8.09
CA GLU A 9 7.20 -22.43 8.36
C GLU A 9 6.88 -23.77 7.67
N MET A 10 5.63 -24.22 7.71
CA MET A 10 5.20 -25.42 6.99
C MET A 10 5.35 -25.25 5.47
N ALA A 11 4.96 -24.11 4.93
CA ALA A 11 5.10 -23.80 3.50
C ALA A 11 6.57 -23.79 3.08
N GLN A 12 7.44 -23.10 3.83
CA GLN A 12 8.89 -23.05 3.57
C GLN A 12 9.55 -24.43 3.71
N ALA A 13 9.16 -25.23 4.70
CA ALA A 13 9.67 -26.58 4.88
C ALA A 13 9.26 -27.49 3.71
N SER A 14 8.02 -27.36 3.22
CA SER A 14 7.53 -28.09 2.05
C SER A 14 8.27 -27.70 0.77
N GLU A 15 8.58 -26.41 0.61
CA GLU A 15 9.32 -25.87 -0.54
C GLU A 15 10.78 -26.31 -0.53
N LYS A 16 11.47 -26.25 0.62
CA LYS A 16 12.84 -26.76 0.75
C LYS A 16 12.94 -28.24 0.39
N LYS A 17 11.98 -29.06 0.85
CA LYS A 17 11.91 -30.48 0.48
C LYS A 17 11.72 -30.65 -1.04
N ARG A 18 10.81 -29.86 -1.63
CA ARG A 18 10.54 -29.88 -3.06
C ARG A 18 11.77 -29.52 -3.89
N LEU A 19 12.49 -28.45 -3.54
CA LEU A 19 13.71 -28.00 -4.23
C LEU A 19 14.83 -29.05 -4.16
N ASN A 20 14.98 -29.73 -3.01
CA ASN A 20 15.97 -30.80 -2.86
C ASN A 20 15.64 -32.02 -3.74
N ILE A 21 14.36 -32.41 -3.82
CA ILE A 21 13.91 -33.48 -4.72
C ILE A 21 14.19 -33.07 -6.18
N LEU A 22 13.84 -31.83 -6.55
CA LEU A 22 14.03 -31.32 -7.90
C LEU A 22 15.52 -31.24 -8.29
N ARG A 23 16.40 -30.83 -7.38
CA ARG A 23 17.85 -30.82 -7.58
C ARG A 23 18.39 -32.24 -7.84
N ASN A 24 17.95 -33.21 -7.04
CA ASN A 24 18.40 -34.61 -7.19
C ASN A 24 17.91 -35.23 -8.50
N GLU A 25 16.66 -34.98 -8.89
CA GLU A 25 16.10 -35.45 -10.15
C GLU A 25 16.75 -34.76 -11.36
N LEU A 26 17.03 -33.45 -11.29
CA LEU A 26 17.74 -32.71 -12.34
C LEU A 26 19.17 -33.26 -12.55
N ALA A 27 19.90 -33.55 -11.47
CA ALA A 27 21.22 -34.16 -11.54
C ALA A 27 21.17 -35.59 -12.13
N TRP A 28 20.07 -36.31 -11.97
CA TRP A 28 19.87 -37.62 -12.62
C TRP A 28 19.58 -37.48 -14.11
N VAL A 29 18.75 -36.51 -14.52
CA VAL A 29 18.46 -36.21 -15.92
C VAL A 29 19.72 -35.75 -16.67
N GLN A 30 20.49 -34.82 -16.10
CA GLN A 30 21.73 -34.31 -16.68
C GLN A 30 22.82 -35.37 -16.89
N ARG A 31 22.84 -36.44 -16.07
CA ARG A 31 23.75 -37.58 -16.23
C ARG A 31 23.39 -38.51 -17.42
N GLY A 32 22.47 -38.10 -18.29
CA GLY A 32 22.14 -38.81 -19.52
C GLY A 32 21.05 -39.86 -19.36
N ALA A 33 20.10 -39.65 -18.44
CA ALA A 33 18.95 -40.53 -18.29
C ALA A 33 18.14 -40.59 -19.59
N ARG A 34 18.13 -41.75 -20.24
CA ARG A 34 17.29 -42.02 -21.42
C ARG A 34 16.00 -42.68 -20.96
N ALA A 35 14.83 -42.12 -21.29
CA ALA A 35 13.51 -42.61 -20.88
C ALA A 35 13.09 -43.88 -21.64
N ARG A 36 13.90 -44.93 -21.55
CA ARG A 36 13.72 -46.17 -22.33
C ARG A 36 12.83 -47.19 -21.64
N SER A 37 12.78 -47.22 -20.30
CA SER A 37 11.91 -48.12 -19.54
C SER A 37 10.69 -47.41 -18.92
N THR A 38 9.64 -48.18 -18.61
CA THR A 38 8.41 -47.70 -17.96
C THR A 38 8.70 -46.98 -16.63
N LYS A 39 9.68 -47.48 -15.86
CA LYS A 39 10.12 -46.89 -14.58
C LYS A 39 10.86 -45.56 -14.78
N GLN A 40 11.62 -45.43 -15.87
CA GLN A 40 12.32 -44.18 -16.22
C GLN A 40 11.34 -43.12 -16.74
N LYS A 41 10.33 -43.52 -17.54
CA LYS A 41 9.24 -42.63 -17.98
C LYS A 41 8.44 -42.07 -16.80
N ALA A 42 8.04 -42.95 -15.86
CA ALA A 42 7.35 -42.54 -14.64
C ALA A 42 8.19 -41.64 -13.71
N ARG A 43 9.52 -41.68 -13.82
CA ARG A 43 10.41 -40.81 -13.06
C ARG A 43 10.53 -39.42 -13.71
N LEU A 44 10.65 -39.38 -15.04
CA LEU A 44 10.69 -38.14 -15.80
C LEU A 44 9.36 -37.37 -15.70
N GLN A 45 8.23 -38.08 -15.75
CA GLN A 45 6.90 -37.49 -15.56
C GLN A 45 6.75 -36.84 -14.18
N ARG A 46 7.21 -37.52 -13.12
CA ARG A 46 7.22 -36.94 -11.76
C ARG A 46 8.09 -35.69 -11.67
N PHE A 47 9.23 -35.65 -12.36
CA PHE A 47 10.06 -34.45 -12.43
C PHE A 47 9.35 -33.28 -13.12
N GLU A 48 8.64 -33.53 -14.23
CA GLU A 48 7.85 -32.50 -14.91
C GLU A 48 6.70 -31.97 -14.06
N GLU A 49 5.98 -32.86 -13.35
CA GLU A 49 4.94 -32.49 -12.40
C GLU A 49 5.50 -31.62 -11.27
N LEU A 50 6.62 -32.04 -10.66
CA LEU A 50 7.32 -31.28 -9.60
C LEU A 50 7.85 -29.91 -10.07
N LYS A 51 8.19 -29.78 -11.36
CA LYS A 51 8.60 -28.51 -11.97
C LYS A 51 7.40 -27.57 -12.18
N ASN A 52 6.25 -28.10 -12.56
CA ASN A 52 5.06 -27.31 -12.88
C ASN A 52 4.25 -26.83 -11.67
N VAL A 53 4.47 -27.40 -10.48
CA VAL A 53 3.87 -26.85 -9.24
C VAL A 53 4.39 -25.43 -9.01
N LYS A 54 3.53 -24.43 -8.85
CA LYS A 54 4.00 -23.07 -8.46
C LYS A 54 4.47 -23.08 -7.01
N GLY A 55 5.56 -22.37 -6.70
CA GLY A 55 6.02 -22.19 -5.31
C GLY A 55 4.96 -21.45 -4.48
N PRO A 56 5.05 -21.49 -3.14
CA PRO A 56 4.20 -20.67 -2.29
C PRO A 56 4.39 -19.20 -2.67
N VAL A 57 3.28 -18.47 -2.81
CA VAL A 57 3.31 -17.02 -2.99
C VAL A 57 3.78 -16.45 -1.66
N THR A 58 5.01 -15.96 -1.64
CA THR A 58 5.48 -15.13 -0.53
C THR A 58 4.83 -13.76 -0.68
N ASP A 59 4.12 -13.30 0.35
CA ASP A 59 3.78 -11.89 0.47
C ASP A 59 5.11 -11.13 0.50
N GLY A 60 5.44 -10.48 -0.63
CA GLY A 60 6.61 -9.62 -0.68
C GLY A 60 6.48 -8.54 0.39
N LYS A 61 7.56 -8.26 1.12
CA LYS A 61 7.64 -7.01 1.89
C LYS A 61 7.63 -5.86 0.88
N VAL A 62 6.46 -5.28 0.65
CA VAL A 62 6.32 -4.09 -0.19
C VAL A 62 6.79 -2.92 0.67
N GLU A 63 8.03 -2.50 0.47
CA GLU A 63 8.51 -1.22 0.99
C GLU A 63 8.06 -0.13 0.01
N LEU A 64 7.02 0.63 0.39
CA LEU A 64 6.65 1.85 -0.33
C LEU A 64 7.69 2.93 0.00
N THR A 65 8.76 2.99 -0.79
CA THR A 65 9.65 4.15 -0.84
C THR A 65 8.97 5.23 -1.68
N SER A 66 8.01 5.93 -1.09
CA SER A 66 7.48 7.15 -1.71
C SER A 66 8.60 8.18 -1.76
N ALA A 67 8.89 8.78 -2.93
CA ALA A 67 9.79 9.92 -2.99
C ALA A 67 9.21 11.05 -2.12
N ALA A 68 9.75 11.20 -0.91
CA ALA A 68 9.35 12.27 -0.03
C ALA A 68 9.80 13.59 -0.67
N SER A 69 8.85 14.40 -1.16
CA SER A 69 9.18 15.78 -1.47
C SER A 69 9.66 16.45 -0.19
N ARG A 70 10.82 17.11 -0.21
CA ARG A 70 11.36 17.79 0.96
C ARG A 70 10.32 18.76 1.52
N LEU A 71 9.81 18.46 2.71
CA LEU A 71 8.92 19.34 3.47
C LEU A 71 9.73 20.52 4.02
N GLY A 72 9.28 21.74 3.73
CA GLY A 72 9.83 22.97 4.27
C GLY A 72 9.60 23.12 5.79
N ARG A 73 10.02 24.25 6.33
CA ARG A 73 9.93 24.55 7.79
C ARG A 73 8.49 24.81 8.25
N THR A 74 7.62 25.30 7.37
CA THR A 74 6.19 25.51 7.61
C THR A 74 5.42 24.50 6.77
N THR A 75 4.66 23.61 7.42
CA THR A 75 3.86 22.59 6.74
C THR A 75 2.43 23.09 6.58
N VAL A 76 1.69 23.20 7.68
CA VAL A 76 0.33 23.75 7.70
C VAL A 76 0.21 24.62 8.94
N GLU A 77 -0.32 25.82 8.78
CA GLU A 77 -0.54 26.77 9.85
C GLU A 77 -2.03 27.11 9.89
N ILE A 78 -2.62 26.95 11.07
CA ILE A 78 -4.03 27.24 11.33
C ILE A 78 -4.06 28.34 12.37
N GLU A 79 -4.72 29.45 12.06
CA GLU A 79 -4.82 30.61 12.94
C GLU A 79 -6.27 31.00 13.19
N ASN A 80 -6.69 30.95 14.46
CA ASN A 80 -7.98 31.40 14.98
C ASN A 80 -9.18 30.89 14.15
N VAL A 81 -9.09 29.64 13.69
CA VAL A 81 -10.12 29.06 12.84
C VAL A 81 -11.36 28.70 13.65
N SER A 82 -12.51 29.20 13.19
CA SER A 82 -13.82 28.80 13.71
C SER A 82 -14.71 28.28 12.58
N LYS A 83 -15.55 27.30 12.92
CA LYS A 83 -16.55 26.73 12.02
C LYS A 83 -17.80 26.32 12.77
N SER A 84 -18.94 26.73 12.25
CA SER A 84 -20.27 26.40 12.76
C SER A 84 -21.18 25.92 11.62
N TYR A 85 -22.12 25.04 11.94
CA TYR A 85 -23.22 24.67 11.05
C TYR A 85 -24.54 24.95 11.75
N GLY A 86 -25.28 25.94 11.23
CA GLY A 86 -26.46 26.47 11.92
C GLY A 86 -26.08 26.96 13.32
N ASP A 87 -26.79 26.47 14.33
CA ASP A 87 -26.57 26.85 15.74
C ASP A 87 -25.45 26.05 16.43
N LYS A 88 -24.87 25.05 15.74
CA LYS A 88 -23.86 24.17 16.33
C LYS A 88 -22.46 24.63 15.96
N VAL A 89 -21.73 25.12 16.97
CA VAL A 89 -20.30 25.41 16.86
C VAL A 89 -19.52 24.10 16.87
N LEU A 90 -18.78 23.81 15.80
CA LEU A 90 -17.92 22.63 15.70
C LEU A 90 -16.50 22.94 16.16
N ILE A 91 -15.96 24.08 15.72
CA ILE A 91 -14.61 24.52 16.00
C ILE A 91 -14.65 25.99 16.37
N ARG A 92 -13.91 26.38 17.41
CA ARG A 92 -13.86 27.75 17.90
C ARG A 92 -12.42 28.12 18.21
N ASP A 93 -11.96 29.21 17.61
CA ASP A 93 -10.66 29.86 17.85
C ASP A 93 -9.49 28.86 17.87
N PHE A 94 -9.51 27.90 16.92
CA PHE A 94 -8.50 26.86 16.86
C PHE A 94 -7.26 27.38 16.15
N THR A 95 -6.13 27.36 16.86
CA THR A 95 -4.82 27.74 16.35
C THR A 95 -3.86 26.59 16.54
N TYR A 96 -3.21 26.16 15.45
CA TYR A 96 -2.25 25.07 15.49
C TYR A 96 -1.27 25.15 14.32
N LEU A 97 0.03 24.99 14.62
CA LEU A 97 1.10 24.92 13.64
C LEU A 97 1.57 23.47 13.52
N PHE A 98 1.41 22.87 12.34
CA PHE A 98 1.95 21.55 12.02
C PHE A 98 3.43 21.68 11.65
N GLY A 99 4.27 21.07 12.48
CA GLY A 99 5.69 20.89 12.23
C GLY A 99 5.97 19.87 11.13
N LYS A 100 7.24 19.80 10.75
CA LYS A 100 7.76 18.73 9.90
C LYS A 100 7.77 17.42 10.70
N ASP A 101 7.33 16.33 10.09
CA ASP A 101 7.28 14.98 10.68
C ASP A 101 6.28 14.81 11.85
N ASP A 102 5.40 15.79 12.06
CA ASP A 102 4.36 15.73 13.08
C ASP A 102 3.35 14.62 12.78
N ARG A 103 3.02 13.85 13.83
CA ARG A 103 1.96 12.84 13.81
C ARG A 103 0.86 13.27 14.77
N VAL A 104 -0.21 13.83 14.22
CA VAL A 104 -1.33 14.38 14.99
C VAL A 104 -2.55 13.46 14.88
N GLY A 105 -3.10 13.07 16.04
CA GLY A 105 -4.33 12.29 16.12
C GLY A 105 -5.52 13.17 16.52
N PHE A 106 -6.57 13.21 15.71
CA PHE A 106 -7.81 13.89 16.04
C PHE A 106 -8.77 12.94 16.77
N ILE A 107 -9.01 13.18 18.06
CA ILE A 107 -9.92 12.38 18.90
C ILE A 107 -11.15 13.17 19.33
N GLY A 108 -12.28 12.50 19.48
CA GLY A 108 -13.54 13.11 19.94
C GLY A 108 -14.76 12.30 19.50
N PRO A 109 -15.97 12.64 19.98
CA PRO A 109 -17.20 11.96 19.59
C PRO A 109 -17.56 12.17 18.11
N ASN A 110 -18.40 11.30 17.54
CA ASN A 110 -18.89 11.49 16.17
C ASN A 110 -19.69 12.80 16.07
N GLY A 111 -19.52 13.52 14.96
CA GLY A 111 -20.13 14.83 14.78
C GLY A 111 -19.49 15.97 15.58
N SER A 112 -18.28 15.77 16.14
CA SER A 112 -17.48 16.83 16.80
C SER A 112 -16.72 17.74 15.83
N GLY A 113 -16.83 17.53 14.52
CA GLY A 113 -16.15 18.35 13.51
C GLY A 113 -14.78 17.86 13.04
N LYS A 114 -14.31 16.68 13.44
CA LYS A 114 -13.02 16.11 12.98
C LYS A 114 -12.88 16.06 11.46
N THR A 115 -13.84 15.43 10.79
CA THR A 115 -13.88 15.37 9.32
C THR A 115 -13.98 16.75 8.70
N THR A 116 -14.69 17.68 9.35
CA THR A 116 -14.79 19.07 8.89
C THR A 116 -13.43 19.77 8.96
N LEU A 117 -12.67 19.59 10.05
CA LEU A 117 -11.31 20.13 10.18
C LEU A 117 -10.40 19.60 9.07
N MET A 118 -10.44 18.29 8.81
CA MET A 118 -9.65 17.69 7.72
C MET A 118 -10.03 18.30 6.37
N LYS A 119 -11.33 18.43 6.07
CA LYS A 119 -11.82 19.07 4.84
C LYS A 119 -11.44 20.55 4.72
N MET A 120 -11.37 21.27 5.84
CA MET A 120 -10.89 22.66 5.84
C MET A 120 -9.39 22.74 5.53
N ILE A 121 -8.58 21.84 6.08
CA ILE A 121 -7.14 21.74 5.75
C ILE A 121 -6.94 21.40 4.26
N LEU A 122 -7.82 20.58 3.68
CA LEU A 122 -7.80 20.26 2.25
C LEU A 122 -8.29 21.40 1.35
N GLY A 123 -8.85 22.46 1.92
CA GLY A 123 -9.47 23.55 1.16
C GLY A 123 -10.85 23.23 0.56
N GLU A 124 -11.44 22.08 0.86
CA GLU A 124 -12.79 21.70 0.40
C GLU A 124 -13.89 22.48 1.12
N VAL A 125 -13.62 22.91 2.37
CA VAL A 125 -14.55 23.69 3.19
C VAL A 125 -13.85 24.95 3.65
N ALA A 126 -14.47 26.11 3.44
CA ALA A 126 -13.95 27.37 3.97
C ALA A 126 -14.26 27.51 5.47
N PRO A 127 -13.32 28.01 6.30
CA PRO A 127 -13.60 28.41 7.67
C PRO A 127 -14.54 29.62 7.70
N ASP A 128 -15.29 29.79 8.78
CA ASP A 128 -16.16 30.98 8.94
C ASP A 128 -15.36 32.20 9.42
N SER A 129 -14.30 31.96 10.18
CA SER A 129 -13.31 32.95 10.60
C SER A 129 -11.93 32.32 10.72
N GLY A 130 -10.89 33.14 10.73
CA GLY A 130 -9.50 32.69 10.81
C GLY A 130 -8.90 32.36 9.44
N HIS A 131 -7.71 31.78 9.43
CA HIS A 131 -6.99 31.43 8.21
C HIS A 131 -6.27 30.08 8.34
N ILE A 132 -6.13 29.38 7.22
CA ILE A 132 -5.33 28.17 7.08
C ILE A 132 -4.33 28.43 5.95
N GLU A 133 -3.05 28.43 6.29
CA GLU A 133 -1.94 28.54 5.36
C GLU A 133 -1.28 27.17 5.16
N ILE A 134 -1.01 26.82 3.90
CA ILE A 134 -0.37 25.55 3.54
C ILE A 134 0.95 25.89 2.87
N GLY A 135 2.03 25.32 3.39
CA GLY A 135 3.38 25.56 2.87
C GLY A 135 3.50 25.15 1.40
N GLN A 136 4.21 25.94 0.59
CA GLN A 136 4.32 25.75 -0.86
C GLN A 136 4.85 24.38 -1.29
N THR A 137 5.66 23.74 -0.43
CA THR A 137 6.25 22.41 -0.69
C THR A 137 5.36 21.25 -0.25
N VAL A 138 4.23 21.53 0.40
CA VAL A 138 3.35 20.51 0.96
C VAL A 138 2.43 19.97 -0.12
N LYS A 139 2.50 18.66 -0.34
CA LYS A 139 1.50 17.91 -1.11
C LYS A 139 0.58 17.21 -0.13
N LEU A 140 -0.69 17.60 -0.10
CA LEU A 140 -1.70 16.98 0.74
C LEU A 140 -2.18 15.67 0.10
N GLY A 141 -2.22 14.61 0.91
CA GLY A 141 -2.90 13.36 0.58
C GLY A 141 -4.02 13.12 1.58
N TYR A 142 -5.24 12.85 1.09
CA TYR A 142 -6.38 12.54 1.93
C TYR A 142 -6.84 11.11 1.69
N TYR A 143 -6.91 10.33 2.76
CA TYR A 143 -7.52 9.01 2.73
C TYR A 143 -8.92 9.10 3.34
N ALA A 144 -9.93 9.07 2.47
CA ALA A 144 -11.32 9.12 2.90
C ALA A 144 -11.73 7.81 3.60
N GLN A 145 -12.59 7.92 4.62
CA GLN A 145 -13.08 6.77 5.38
C GLN A 145 -14.02 5.88 4.56
N GLU A 146 -14.72 6.46 3.58
CA GLU A 146 -15.57 5.74 2.64
C GLU A 146 -15.08 6.03 1.22
N ILE A 147 -14.82 4.96 0.48
CA ILE A 147 -14.61 5.01 -0.97
C ILE A 147 -15.99 4.73 -1.54
N ASP A 148 -16.65 5.75 -2.09
CA ASP A 148 -17.95 5.60 -2.72
C ASP A 148 -17.81 4.81 -4.04
N ASP A 149 -18.87 4.13 -4.48
CA ASP A 149 -18.93 3.38 -5.75
C ASP A 149 -18.70 4.30 -6.97
N THR A 150 -18.80 5.61 -6.77
CA THR A 150 -18.45 6.65 -7.75
C THR A 150 -16.95 6.81 -7.95
N MET A 151 -16.11 6.36 -7.01
CA MET A 151 -14.65 6.42 -7.11
C MET A 151 -14.02 5.14 -7.65
N MET A 152 -14.65 3.98 -7.52
CA MET A 152 -14.07 2.71 -7.98
C MET A 152 -15.16 1.82 -8.59
N HIS A 153 -15.06 1.54 -9.89
CA HIS A 153 -15.99 0.62 -10.52
C HIS A 153 -15.69 -0.82 -10.07
N PRO A 154 -16.70 -1.60 -9.61
CA PRO A 154 -16.47 -2.95 -9.10
C PRO A 154 -15.92 -3.94 -10.14
N GLU A 155 -16.09 -3.62 -11.42
CA GLU A 155 -15.57 -4.40 -12.57
C GLU A 155 -14.11 -4.03 -12.92
N GLN A 156 -13.59 -2.90 -12.41
CA GLN A 156 -12.26 -2.41 -12.75
C GLN A 156 -11.20 -3.17 -11.96
N ARG A 157 -10.15 -3.65 -12.65
CA ARG A 157 -9.03 -4.30 -11.97
C ARG A 157 -8.27 -3.24 -11.17
N VAL A 158 -7.83 -3.62 -9.96
CA VAL A 158 -7.03 -2.76 -9.07
C VAL A 158 -5.81 -2.15 -9.79
N ILE A 159 -5.17 -2.92 -10.68
CA ILE A 159 -4.01 -2.45 -11.45
C ILE A 159 -4.36 -1.33 -12.43
N ASP A 160 -5.58 -1.35 -12.99
CA ASP A 160 -6.03 -0.38 -13.98
C ASP A 160 -6.48 0.90 -13.28
N TYR A 161 -7.14 0.77 -12.11
CA TYR A 161 -7.49 1.91 -11.26
C TYR A 161 -6.25 2.68 -10.77
N ILE A 162 -5.23 1.98 -10.26
CA ILE A 162 -3.99 2.63 -9.82
C ILE A 162 -3.27 3.29 -11.00
N ARG A 163 -3.36 2.72 -12.20
CA ARG A 163 -2.74 3.27 -13.40
C ARG A 163 -3.40 4.56 -13.86
N ASP A 164 -4.74 4.65 -13.81
CA ASP A 164 -5.47 5.87 -14.14
C ASP A 164 -5.13 7.03 -13.18
N VAL A 165 -4.92 6.72 -11.89
CA VAL A 165 -4.66 7.74 -10.87
C VAL A 165 -3.17 8.11 -10.78
N ALA A 166 -2.27 7.16 -11.04
CA ALA A 166 -0.82 7.32 -10.83
C ALA A 166 -0.03 6.85 -12.07
N GLU A 167 -0.21 7.56 -13.19
CA GLU A 167 0.50 7.25 -14.44
C GLU A 167 2.03 7.35 -14.30
N TYR A 168 2.53 8.17 -13.35
CA TYR A 168 3.95 8.30 -13.03
C TYR A 168 4.19 8.41 -11.51
N ILE A 169 4.91 7.45 -10.93
CA ILE A 169 5.45 7.58 -9.57
C ILE A 169 6.87 8.09 -9.71
N THR A 170 7.12 9.30 -9.21
CA THR A 170 8.50 9.79 -9.10
C THR A 170 9.12 9.10 -7.89
N THR A 171 10.16 8.29 -8.09
CA THR A 171 10.94 7.65 -7.02
C THR A 171 12.28 8.40 -6.88
N GLU A 172 13.01 8.25 -5.77
CA GLU A 172 14.30 8.93 -5.53
C GLU A 172 15.34 8.71 -6.65
N ASP A 173 15.27 7.56 -7.34
CA ASP A 173 16.17 7.20 -8.44
C ASP A 173 15.68 7.60 -9.85
N GLY A 174 14.53 8.29 -9.97
CA GLY A 174 13.97 8.74 -11.24
C GLY A 174 12.46 8.52 -11.40
N GLN A 175 11.90 8.89 -12.56
CA GLN A 175 10.51 8.61 -12.91
C GLN A 175 10.35 7.12 -13.22
N ILE A 176 9.59 6.41 -12.38
CA ILE A 176 9.18 5.03 -12.68
C ILE A 176 7.73 5.10 -13.13
N THR A 177 7.50 4.83 -14.42
CA THR A 177 6.15 4.60 -14.93
C THR A 177 5.56 3.41 -14.17
N ALA A 178 4.30 3.49 -13.74
CA ALA A 178 3.59 2.39 -13.06
C ALA A 178 3.38 1.14 -13.95
N ALA A 179 4.06 1.07 -15.10
CA ALA A 179 4.05 -0.02 -16.06
C ALA A 179 5.43 -0.67 -16.15
N ARG A 180 5.64 -1.73 -15.34
CA ARG A 180 6.28 -2.95 -15.82
C ARG A 180 5.82 -4.17 -15.05
#